data_AF-A0A094HYW0-F1
#
_entry.id   AF-A0A094HYW0-F1
#
_cell.length_a   1.000
_cell.length_b   1.000
_cell.length_c   1.000
_cell.angle_alpha   90.00
_cell.angle_beta   90.00
_cell.angle_gamma   90.00
#
_symmetry.space_group_name_H-M   'P 1'
#
loop_
_entity.id
_entity.type
_entity.pdbx_description
1 polymer ?
#
loop_
_entity_poly.entity_id
_entity_poly.type
_entity_poly.pdbx_seq_one_letter_code
_entity_poly.pdbx_strand_id
1 'polypeptide(L)'
;METTNAPPQEVEERKQRLDEACTGEEIARLHLDCPSQSAKDVKSWLESTSHFHRFEKIIPTPSSPSSSASAPHLRIPTTILLPLSTTLAEARAALPSPPPEPALMERISVVLLPISPASNALGELGTGSKASNHLSDPFLTFLSHPAISPLVDPQTRESLLSALPKRYTVYTPLALLPTGSLSSDAWKAVLDKAPPVVVEELWIGVLAAITRLGGEKVTHLAINHPIPGSEEDENVIRAPSHLHTLFGDFGPAISAERWALGPGLAAGAGEGEPIGEKDFENAFWVRTRQNGIFQSWAPRWTMFSRGNVTEKARVLRFGDASWWSKAISAGGGNASGGSDGRSGEDVQIAVDLYAGIGYFTLSYLSRGYAVLAWEINPFSIEGLRRGAVGNGFEVLVVKGAVDWEAVRETVEKRGVVVFAEDNQFAWTRFQEGLKEL
;
A
#
# COMPACT_ATOMS: atom_id res chain seq x y z
N MET A 1 -36.54 13.22 24.11
CA MET A 1 -36.60 11.75 24.05
C MET A 1 -35.43 11.31 23.20
N GLU A 2 -34.31 11.05 23.86
CA GLU A 2 -33.11 10.44 23.27
C GLU A 2 -33.39 8.96 23.02
N THR A 3 -32.98 8.45 21.86
CA THR A 3 -32.80 7.00 21.63
C THR A 3 -31.44 6.80 20.98
N THR A 4 -30.54 6.23 21.77
CA THR A 4 -29.17 5.85 21.45
C THR A 4 -29.17 4.52 20.68
N ASN A 5 -28.55 4.49 19.50
CA ASN A 5 -28.22 3.26 18.79
C ASN A 5 -26.75 2.90 19.07
N ALA A 6 -26.53 2.08 20.09
CA ALA A 6 -25.26 1.42 20.34
C ALA A 6 -25.20 0.08 19.57
N PRO A 7 -24.03 -0.32 19.03
CA PRO A 7 -23.83 -1.63 18.40
C PRO A 7 -23.83 -2.78 19.43
N PRO A 8 -24.03 -4.05 19.01
CA PRO A 8 -24.22 -5.17 19.93
C PRO A 8 -22.96 -5.49 20.74
N GLN A 9 -23.10 -5.41 22.07
CA GLN A 9 -22.06 -5.59 23.10
C GLN A 9 -21.28 -6.93 23.02
N GLU A 10 -21.82 -7.98 22.40
CA GLU A 10 -21.17 -9.31 22.39
C GLU A 10 -19.96 -9.44 21.46
N VAL A 11 -19.84 -8.58 20.43
CA VAL A 11 -18.69 -8.60 19.50
C VAL A 11 -17.53 -7.77 20.05
N GLU A 12 -17.85 -6.62 20.67
CA GLU A 12 -16.86 -5.76 21.31
C GLU A 12 -16.30 -6.41 22.58
N GLU A 13 -17.12 -7.14 23.37
CA GLU A 13 -16.63 -7.90 24.52
C GLU A 13 -15.74 -9.08 24.14
N ARG A 14 -15.90 -9.70 22.96
CA ARG A 14 -14.97 -10.73 22.48
C ARG A 14 -13.66 -10.13 21.97
N LYS A 15 -13.71 -8.92 21.41
CA LYS A 15 -12.54 -8.19 20.92
C LYS A 15 -11.73 -7.57 22.07
N GLN A 16 -12.40 -6.98 23.05
CA GLN A 16 -11.78 -6.49 24.30
C GLN A 16 -11.28 -7.63 25.19
N ARG A 17 -11.96 -8.79 25.26
CA ARG A 17 -11.40 -9.95 25.98
C ARG A 17 -10.15 -10.54 25.33
N LEU A 18 -9.93 -10.33 24.03
CA LEU A 18 -8.69 -10.71 23.34
C LEU A 18 -7.59 -9.64 23.52
N ASP A 19 -7.96 -8.35 23.52
CA ASP A 19 -7.00 -7.25 23.69
C ASP A 19 -6.58 -7.02 25.16
N GLU A 20 -7.40 -7.41 26.15
CA GLU A 20 -7.07 -7.30 27.59
C GLU A 20 -6.45 -8.58 28.19
N ALA A 21 -6.52 -9.73 27.50
CA ALA A 21 -5.90 -10.98 27.95
C ALA A 21 -4.51 -11.24 27.37
N CYS A 22 -4.06 -10.48 26.35
CA CYS A 22 -2.83 -10.76 25.63
C CYS A 22 -1.69 -9.79 25.99
N THR A 23 -1.46 -9.62 27.30
CA THR A 23 -0.20 -9.09 27.79
C THR A 23 0.88 -10.19 27.70
N GLY A 24 1.48 -10.35 26.51
CA GLY A 24 2.74 -11.07 26.34
C GLY A 24 2.70 -12.49 25.77
N GLU A 25 1.60 -12.97 25.17
CA GLU A 25 1.60 -14.27 24.49
C GLU A 25 2.24 -14.19 23.09
N GLU A 26 3.18 -15.10 22.81
CA GLU A 26 3.79 -15.25 21.49
C GLU A 26 2.76 -15.74 20.46
N ILE A 27 2.72 -15.15 19.26
CA ILE A 27 1.81 -15.54 18.16
C ILE A 27 2.48 -16.60 17.29
N ALA A 28 1.74 -17.65 16.91
CA ALA A 28 2.17 -18.73 16.05
C ALA A 28 1.36 -18.81 14.75
N ARG A 29 1.99 -19.27 13.66
CA ARG A 29 1.31 -19.59 12.39
C ARG A 29 0.98 -21.07 12.36
N LEU A 30 -0.26 -21.37 11.97
CA LEU A 30 -0.72 -22.72 11.73
C LEU A 30 -0.17 -23.24 10.39
N HIS A 31 0.42 -24.42 10.44
CA HIS A 31 0.91 -25.17 9.29
C HIS A 31 0.22 -26.53 9.21
N LEU A 32 0.09 -27.05 7.99
CA LEU A 32 -0.46 -28.38 7.74
C LEU A 32 0.65 -29.31 7.26
N ASP A 33 0.91 -30.36 8.03
CA ASP A 33 1.80 -31.44 7.65
C ASP A 33 0.97 -32.55 7.00
N CYS A 34 1.36 -32.95 5.78
CA CYS A 34 0.69 -34.02 5.06
C CYS A 34 1.69 -34.84 4.22
N PRO A 35 1.37 -36.09 3.84
CA PRO A 35 2.20 -36.86 2.92
C PRO A 35 2.35 -36.15 1.56
N SER A 36 3.53 -36.22 0.95
CA SER A 36 3.85 -35.54 -0.32
C SER A 36 2.83 -35.81 -1.44
N GLN A 37 2.26 -37.02 -1.51
CA GLN A 37 1.22 -37.38 -2.48
C GLN A 37 -0.09 -36.59 -2.31
N SER A 38 -0.37 -36.08 -1.11
CA SER A 38 -1.58 -35.32 -0.78
C SER A 38 -1.35 -33.80 -0.78
N ALA A 39 -0.10 -33.34 -0.89
CA ALA A 39 0.23 -31.93 -0.74
C ALA A 39 -0.38 -31.02 -1.82
N LYS A 40 -0.54 -31.54 -3.04
CA LYS A 40 -1.21 -30.80 -4.13
C LYS A 40 -2.67 -30.52 -3.79
N ASP A 41 -3.38 -31.53 -3.29
CA ASP A 41 -4.80 -31.42 -2.96
C ASP A 41 -5.02 -30.51 -1.73
N VAL A 42 -4.16 -30.63 -0.70
CA VAL A 42 -4.18 -29.75 0.47
C VAL A 42 -3.91 -28.29 0.07
N LYS A 43 -2.92 -28.06 -0.81
CA LYS A 43 -2.64 -26.71 -1.33
C LYS A 43 -3.84 -26.16 -2.11
N SER A 44 -4.41 -26.95 -3.03
CA SER A 44 -5.56 -26.51 -3.83
C SER A 44 -6.77 -26.19 -2.96
N TRP A 45 -7.02 -26.97 -1.89
CA TRP A 45 -8.06 -26.68 -0.91
C TRP A 45 -7.79 -25.41 -0.08
N LEU A 46 -6.56 -25.19 0.37
CA LEU A 46 -6.19 -23.95 1.05
C LEU A 46 -6.27 -22.74 0.11
N GLU A 47 -5.96 -22.89 -1.17
CA GLU A 47 -6.12 -21.84 -2.17
C GLU A 47 -7.60 -21.54 -2.43
N SER A 48 -8.46 -22.55 -2.56
CA SER A 48 -9.90 -22.36 -2.77
C SER A 48 -10.59 -21.70 -1.57
N THR A 49 -10.07 -21.92 -0.37
CA THR A 49 -10.55 -21.27 0.86
C THR A 49 -9.81 -19.97 1.19
N SER A 50 -8.85 -19.53 0.38
CA SER A 50 -7.99 -18.35 0.62
C SER A 50 -7.12 -18.40 1.89
N HIS A 51 -6.83 -19.60 2.40
CA HIS A 51 -5.99 -19.81 3.58
C HIS A 51 -4.56 -20.27 3.26
N PHE A 52 -4.17 -20.33 1.98
CA PHE A 52 -2.81 -20.68 1.58
C PHE A 52 -1.86 -19.48 1.66
N HIS A 53 -0.77 -19.60 2.44
CA HIS A 53 0.22 -18.54 2.58
C HIS A 53 1.27 -18.60 1.45
N ARG A 54 1.01 -17.87 0.36
CA ARG A 54 1.84 -17.89 -0.88
C ARG A 54 3.27 -17.37 -0.70
N PHE A 55 3.55 -16.61 0.35
CA PHE A 55 4.86 -15.98 0.58
C PHE A 55 5.85 -16.89 1.30
N GLU A 56 5.41 -18.07 1.75
CA GLU A 56 6.25 -19.06 2.42
C GLU A 56 6.30 -20.34 1.58
N LYS A 57 7.50 -20.92 1.44
CA LYS A 57 7.69 -22.14 0.66
C LYS A 57 7.15 -23.34 1.42
N ILE A 58 6.58 -24.31 0.70
CA ILE A 58 6.31 -25.63 1.23
C ILE A 58 7.65 -26.32 1.48
N ILE A 59 7.88 -26.76 2.72
CA ILE A 59 9.16 -27.37 3.13
C ILE A 59 8.96 -28.84 3.55
N PRO A 60 9.96 -29.72 3.36
CA PRO A 60 9.94 -31.06 3.95
C PRO A 60 9.89 -30.99 5.48
N THR A 61 9.13 -31.87 6.12
CA THR A 61 9.16 -31.98 7.59
C THR A 61 10.43 -32.71 8.04
N PRO A 62 11.06 -32.32 9.16
CA PRO A 62 12.19 -33.07 9.70
C PRO A 62 11.72 -34.44 10.18
N SER A 63 12.09 -35.50 9.46
CA SER A 63 11.76 -36.88 9.80
C SER A 63 12.57 -37.38 10.99
N SER A 64 11.92 -37.96 12.00
CA SER A 64 12.59 -38.78 13.02
C SER A 64 13.33 -39.95 12.35
N PRO A 65 14.53 -40.34 12.83
CA PRO A 65 15.43 -41.28 12.15
C PRO A 65 14.97 -42.76 12.13
N SER A 66 13.69 -43.04 12.32
CA SER A 66 13.16 -44.40 12.42
C SER A 66 11.90 -44.61 11.57
N SER A 67 12.05 -44.67 10.24
CA SER A 67 11.30 -45.61 9.38
C SER A 67 11.70 -45.40 7.92
N SER A 68 12.45 -46.35 7.36
CA SER A 68 12.95 -46.33 5.97
C SER A 68 11.88 -46.66 4.91
N ALA A 69 10.59 -46.43 5.19
CA ALA A 69 9.49 -46.82 4.30
C ALA A 69 8.31 -45.82 4.24
N SER A 70 8.36 -44.66 4.91
CA SER A 70 7.27 -43.68 4.85
C SER A 70 7.55 -42.58 3.82
N ALA A 71 6.52 -42.22 3.04
CA ALA A 71 6.60 -41.13 2.06
C ALA A 71 6.97 -39.80 2.76
N PRO A 72 7.79 -38.94 2.13
CA PRO A 72 8.20 -37.68 2.74
C PRO A 72 6.95 -36.83 3.02
N HIS A 73 6.89 -36.27 4.23
CA HIS A 73 5.84 -35.34 4.60
C HIS A 73 6.26 -33.91 4.27
N LEU A 74 5.29 -33.12 3.82
CA LEU A 74 5.46 -31.73 3.45
C LEU A 74 4.65 -30.85 4.41
N ARG A 75 5.27 -29.75 4.81
CA ARG A 75 4.69 -28.70 5.63
C ARG A 75 4.19 -27.57 4.74
N ILE A 76 2.89 -27.31 4.82
CA ILE A 76 2.18 -26.33 3.99
C ILE A 76 1.77 -25.15 4.88
N PRO A 77 2.22 -23.92 4.56
CA PRO A 77 1.93 -22.76 5.40
C PRO A 77 0.52 -22.22 5.15
N THR A 78 -0.16 -21.84 6.23
CA THR A 78 -1.49 -21.21 6.16
C THR A 78 -1.45 -19.73 6.57
N THR A 79 -2.48 -18.98 6.21
CA THR A 79 -2.65 -17.59 6.66
C THR A 79 -3.22 -17.48 8.08
N ILE A 80 -3.48 -18.61 8.75
CA ILE A 80 -4.12 -18.68 10.07
C ILE A 80 -3.08 -18.42 11.16
N LEU A 81 -3.33 -17.42 11.99
CA LEU A 81 -2.50 -17.07 13.14
C LEU A 81 -3.27 -17.35 14.43
N LEU A 82 -2.61 -17.99 15.39
CA LEU A 82 -3.18 -18.41 16.67
C LEU A 82 -2.16 -18.12 17.79
N PRO A 83 -2.58 -17.85 19.03
CA PRO A 83 -1.67 -17.81 20.18
C PRO A 83 -0.84 -19.08 20.28
N LEU A 84 0.45 -19.00 20.63
CA LEU A 84 1.33 -20.18 20.77
C LEU A 84 0.83 -21.15 21.85
N SER A 85 0.05 -20.66 22.82
CA SER A 85 -0.63 -21.44 23.85
C SER A 85 -1.84 -22.25 23.33
N THR A 86 -2.27 -22.04 22.08
CA THR A 86 -3.44 -22.72 21.49
C THR A 86 -3.24 -24.23 21.43
N THR A 87 -4.23 -25.00 21.88
CA THR A 87 -4.18 -26.46 21.84
C THR A 87 -4.34 -26.99 20.41
N LEU A 88 -3.85 -28.21 20.13
CA LEU A 88 -4.00 -28.82 18.80
C LEU A 88 -5.47 -29.05 18.41
N ALA A 89 -6.37 -29.23 19.38
CA ALA A 89 -7.80 -29.38 19.13
C ALA A 89 -8.44 -28.07 18.65
N GLU A 90 -8.10 -26.95 19.28
CA GLU A 90 -8.53 -25.61 18.88
C GLU A 90 -7.92 -25.20 17.54
N ALA A 91 -6.64 -25.51 17.33
CA ALA A 91 -5.97 -25.28 16.05
C ALA A 91 -6.60 -26.07 14.90
N ARG A 92 -7.10 -27.29 15.15
CA ARG A 92 -7.89 -28.06 14.17
C ARG A 92 -9.27 -27.44 13.92
N ALA A 93 -9.92 -26.91 14.96
CA ALA A 93 -11.21 -26.24 14.83
C ALA A 93 -11.10 -24.91 14.04
N ALA A 94 -9.92 -24.30 14.00
CA ALA A 94 -9.63 -23.09 13.23
C ALA A 94 -9.43 -23.33 11.72
N LEU A 95 -9.46 -24.59 11.26
CA LEU A 95 -9.32 -24.92 9.83
C LEU A 95 -10.51 -24.42 8.99
N PRO A 96 -10.28 -24.06 7.72
CA PRO A 96 -11.31 -23.43 6.92
C PRO A 96 -12.44 -24.38 6.52
N SER A 97 -13.63 -23.82 6.36
CA SER A 97 -14.81 -24.51 5.83
C SER A 97 -15.04 -24.16 4.35
N PRO A 98 -15.50 -25.10 3.50
CA PRO A 98 -15.77 -26.51 3.82
C PRO A 98 -14.47 -27.33 3.99
N PRO A 99 -14.48 -28.37 4.85
CA PRO A 99 -13.35 -29.29 4.94
C PRO A 99 -13.18 -30.06 3.61
N PRO A 100 -11.96 -30.49 3.28
CA PRO A 100 -11.72 -31.37 2.15
C PRO A 100 -12.29 -32.78 2.45
N GLU A 101 -12.23 -33.66 1.45
CA GLU A 101 -12.64 -35.07 1.57
C GLU A 101 -12.15 -35.71 2.88
N PRO A 102 -12.98 -36.48 3.61
CA PRO A 102 -12.62 -37.02 4.92
C PRO A 102 -11.30 -37.82 4.92
N ALA A 103 -11.04 -38.58 3.85
CA ALA A 103 -9.80 -39.34 3.68
C ALA A 103 -8.54 -38.45 3.52
N LEU A 104 -8.70 -37.21 3.03
CA LEU A 104 -7.63 -36.22 2.98
C LEU A 104 -7.43 -35.58 4.36
N MET A 105 -8.51 -35.29 5.08
CA MET A 105 -8.46 -34.74 6.44
C MET A 105 -7.74 -35.65 7.44
N GLU A 106 -7.95 -36.97 7.36
CA GLU A 106 -7.26 -37.95 8.22
C GLU A 106 -5.74 -37.93 8.05
N ARG A 107 -5.24 -37.44 6.90
CA ARG A 107 -3.81 -37.37 6.57
C ARG A 107 -3.17 -36.02 6.90
N ILE A 108 -3.95 -35.07 7.43
CA ILE A 108 -3.47 -33.73 7.79
C ILE A 108 -3.19 -33.68 9.30
N SER A 109 -1.96 -33.33 9.64
CA SER A 109 -1.58 -32.95 11.01
C SER A 109 -1.42 -31.43 11.07
N VAL A 110 -1.87 -30.81 12.17
CA VAL A 110 -1.69 -29.38 12.40
C VAL A 110 -0.44 -29.13 13.24
N VAL A 111 0.30 -28.07 12.90
CA VAL A 111 1.50 -27.66 13.63
C VAL A 111 1.49 -26.16 13.82
N LEU A 112 1.67 -25.69 15.05
CA LEU A 112 1.86 -24.27 15.35
C LEU A 112 3.35 -23.98 15.43
N LEU A 113 3.82 -23.03 14.63
CA LEU A 113 5.19 -22.55 14.69
C LEU A 113 5.20 -21.07 15.07
N PRO A 114 6.03 -20.64 16.05
CA PRO A 114 6.14 -19.25 16.42
C PRO A 114 6.43 -18.39 15.19
N ILE A 115 5.69 -17.30 15.03
CA ILE A 115 5.99 -16.31 14.00
C ILE A 115 7.15 -15.49 14.56
N SER A 116 8.38 -15.86 14.20
CA SER A 116 9.47 -14.89 14.31
C SER A 116 9.04 -13.63 13.55
N PRO A 117 9.24 -12.41 14.07
CA PRO A 117 8.80 -11.15 13.45
C PRO A 117 9.40 -10.85 12.06
N ALA A 118 10.03 -11.83 11.42
CA ALA A 118 10.74 -11.79 10.15
C ALA A 118 9.96 -12.34 8.94
N SER A 119 8.65 -12.60 9.01
CA SER A 119 7.89 -13.23 7.89
C SER A 119 7.04 -12.27 7.02
N ASN A 120 7.11 -10.96 7.21
CA ASN A 120 6.57 -9.97 6.25
C ASN A 120 7.69 -9.25 5.46
N ALA A 121 8.81 -9.94 5.22
CA ALA A 121 9.96 -9.40 4.50
C ALA A 121 10.06 -10.01 3.10
N LEU A 122 9.53 -9.28 2.11
CA LEU A 122 10.23 -9.20 0.83
C LEU A 122 11.44 -8.29 1.11
N GLY A 123 12.59 -8.92 1.35
CA GLY A 123 13.90 -8.26 1.47
C GLY A 123 14.37 -7.94 2.90
N GLU A 124 14.65 -8.92 3.74
CA GLU A 124 15.69 -8.79 4.78
C GLU A 124 16.52 -10.07 4.83
N LEU A 125 17.81 -9.93 4.50
CA LEU A 125 18.78 -11.00 4.45
C LEU A 125 19.41 -11.17 5.84
N GLY A 126 19.19 -12.33 6.46
CA GLY A 126 20.17 -13.00 7.33
C GLY A 126 20.19 -12.64 8.82
N THR A 127 19.84 -13.61 9.67
CA THR A 127 20.32 -13.68 11.06
C THR A 127 21.61 -14.50 11.12
N GLY A 128 22.72 -13.80 11.35
CA GLY A 128 24.01 -14.40 11.66
C GLY A 128 24.94 -13.36 12.30
N SER A 129 25.06 -13.42 13.63
CA SER A 129 25.99 -12.66 14.49
C SER A 129 25.70 -11.14 14.63
N LYS A 130 25.55 -10.67 15.88
CA LYS A 130 25.37 -9.27 16.35
C LYS A 130 25.07 -8.26 15.22
N ALA A 131 23.78 -8.05 14.93
CA ALA A 131 23.30 -7.22 13.82
C ALA A 131 23.97 -5.83 13.79
N SER A 132 25.02 -5.69 12.98
CA SER A 132 25.55 -4.40 12.57
C SER A 132 24.47 -3.73 11.73
N ASN A 133 24.15 -2.47 12.03
CA ASN A 133 23.24 -1.71 11.19
C ASN A 133 23.80 -1.73 9.76
N HIS A 134 23.04 -2.25 8.78
CA HIS A 134 23.53 -2.41 7.41
C HIS A 134 23.88 -1.09 6.70
N LEU A 135 23.41 0.03 7.23
CA LEU A 135 23.78 1.36 6.76
C LEU A 135 25.06 1.90 7.43
N SER A 136 25.66 1.18 8.38
CA SER A 136 26.82 1.66 9.16
C SER A 136 28.00 2.05 8.28
N ASP A 137 28.32 1.26 7.24
CA ASP A 137 29.58 1.44 6.49
C ASP A 137 29.69 2.82 5.80
N PRO A 138 28.66 3.31 5.07
CA PRO A 138 28.65 4.68 4.55
C PRO A 138 28.86 5.75 5.63
N PHE A 139 28.16 5.64 6.75
CA PHE A 139 28.27 6.62 7.85
C PHE A 139 29.62 6.54 8.57
N LEU A 140 30.18 5.35 8.74
CA LEU A 140 31.54 5.16 9.27
C LEU A 140 32.57 5.82 8.36
N THR A 141 32.45 5.62 7.05
CA THR A 141 33.32 6.23 6.05
C THR A 141 33.24 7.75 6.13
N PHE A 142 32.03 8.30 6.18
CA PHE A 142 31.78 9.73 6.35
C PHE A 142 32.37 10.30 7.65
N LEU A 143 32.12 9.67 8.80
CA LEU A 143 32.63 10.13 10.11
C LEU A 143 34.14 9.96 10.28
N SER A 144 34.77 9.16 9.41
CA SER A 144 36.23 8.96 9.35
C SER A 144 36.90 9.85 8.31
N HIS A 145 36.13 10.58 7.49
CA HIS A 145 36.66 11.47 6.47
C HIS A 145 37.50 12.59 7.11
N PRO A 146 38.67 12.96 6.57
CA PRO A 146 39.57 13.95 7.19
C PRO A 146 38.94 15.32 7.45
N ALA A 147 37.94 15.71 6.66
CA ALA A 147 37.18 16.95 6.86
C ALA A 147 36.15 16.86 8.01
N ILE A 148 35.76 15.66 8.43
CA ILE A 148 34.69 15.40 9.40
C ILE A 148 35.25 14.89 10.72
N SER A 149 36.28 14.03 10.68
CA SER A 149 36.86 13.42 11.88
C SER A 149 37.32 14.41 12.96
N PRO A 150 37.80 15.65 12.65
CA PRO A 150 38.13 16.64 13.67
C PRO A 150 36.90 17.31 14.31
N LEU A 151 35.74 17.25 13.66
CA LEU A 151 34.49 17.86 14.13
C LEU A 151 33.74 16.99 15.14
N VAL A 152 34.14 15.72 15.28
CA VAL A 152 33.42 14.71 16.06
C VAL A 152 34.40 13.96 16.96
N ASP A 153 34.28 14.17 18.27
CA ASP A 153 35.04 13.40 19.26
C ASP A 153 34.58 11.92 19.29
N PRO A 154 35.39 11.00 19.84
CA PRO A 154 35.08 9.57 19.85
C PRO A 154 33.73 9.22 20.50
N GLN A 155 33.34 9.91 21.58
CA GLN A 155 32.09 9.64 22.29
C GLN A 155 30.88 10.08 21.45
N THR A 156 30.96 11.26 20.82
CA THR A 156 29.93 11.74 19.90
C THR A 156 29.82 10.82 18.68
N ARG A 157 30.93 10.33 18.14
CA ARG A 157 30.93 9.37 17.01
C ARG A 157 30.15 8.10 17.34
N GLU A 158 30.39 7.49 18.49
CA GLU A 158 29.66 6.29 18.91
C GLU A 158 28.16 6.57 19.09
N SER A 159 27.82 7.71 19.70
CA SER A 159 26.43 8.16 19.85
C SER A 159 25.72 8.31 18.50
N LEU A 160 26.35 9.00 17.53
CA LEU A 160 25.83 9.19 16.17
C LEU A 160 25.55 7.86 15.46
N LEU A 161 26.49 6.92 15.55
CA LEU A 161 26.36 5.58 14.94
C LEU A 161 25.23 4.75 15.59
N SER A 162 25.09 4.85 16.92
CA SER A 162 24.04 4.14 17.65
C SER A 162 22.62 4.63 17.30
N ALA A 163 22.51 5.91 16.89
CA ALA A 163 21.28 6.59 16.52
C ALA A 163 20.92 6.44 15.02
N LEU A 164 21.71 5.70 14.24
CA LEU A 164 21.41 5.50 12.82
C LEU A 164 20.06 4.79 12.61
N PRO A 165 19.33 5.15 11.55
CA PRO A 165 18.08 4.47 11.22
C PRO A 165 18.34 2.98 10.96
N LYS A 166 17.59 2.13 11.65
CA LYS A 166 17.70 0.66 11.54
C LYS A 166 16.78 0.06 10.48
N ARG A 167 15.82 0.86 10.00
CA ARG A 167 14.81 0.45 9.03
C ARG A 167 14.68 1.54 7.97
N TYR A 168 14.28 1.15 6.77
CA TYR A 168 13.96 2.02 5.66
C TYR A 168 12.90 1.34 4.79
N THR A 169 12.23 2.11 3.93
CA THR A 169 11.28 1.58 2.95
C THR A 169 11.78 1.85 1.55
N VAL A 170 11.73 0.85 0.67
CA VAL A 170 12.08 1.02 -0.74
C VAL A 170 10.84 0.97 -1.60
N TYR A 171 10.69 1.98 -2.46
CA TYR A 171 9.76 2.03 -3.58
C TYR A 171 10.56 2.37 -4.81
N THR A 172 11.11 1.37 -5.50
CA THR A 172 12.10 1.61 -6.56
C THR A 172 11.63 2.65 -7.59
N PRO A 173 12.42 3.72 -7.83
CA PRO A 173 13.83 3.88 -7.44
C PRO A 173 14.09 4.79 -6.20
N LEU A 174 13.12 4.94 -5.30
CA LEU A 174 13.17 5.73 -4.08
C LEU A 174 13.46 4.88 -2.83
N ALA A 175 14.36 5.36 -1.97
CA ALA A 175 14.53 4.91 -0.60
C ALA A 175 14.02 5.98 0.39
N LEU A 176 13.23 5.56 1.37
CA LEU A 176 12.66 6.40 2.42
C LEU A 176 13.19 5.99 3.79
N LEU A 177 13.85 6.93 4.45
CA LEU A 177 14.22 6.82 5.86
C LEU A 177 13.03 7.20 6.75
N PRO A 178 12.89 6.62 7.95
CA PRO A 178 11.83 6.96 8.90
C PRO A 178 11.87 8.42 9.35
N THR A 179 10.72 8.96 9.76
CA THR A 179 10.62 10.26 10.40
C THR A 179 11.60 10.40 11.56
N GLY A 180 12.30 11.53 11.63
CA GLY A 180 13.29 11.80 12.67
C GLY A 180 14.65 11.14 12.43
N SER A 181 14.87 10.48 11.29
CA SER A 181 16.21 10.01 10.93
C SER A 181 17.18 11.19 10.83
N LEU A 182 18.33 11.08 11.49
CA LEU A 182 19.39 12.11 11.49
C LEU A 182 18.92 13.49 12.03
N SER A 183 17.87 13.53 12.86
CA SER A 183 17.30 14.78 13.36
C SER A 183 17.94 15.32 14.65
N SER A 184 18.86 14.56 15.27
CA SER A 184 19.54 15.01 16.48
C SER A 184 20.43 16.22 16.20
N ASP A 185 20.58 17.11 17.18
CA ASP A 185 21.40 18.31 17.02
C ASP A 185 22.86 17.98 16.69
N ALA A 186 23.36 16.83 17.19
CA ALA A 186 24.66 16.31 16.83
C ALA A 186 24.76 15.94 15.33
N TRP A 187 23.74 15.26 14.77
CA TRP A 187 23.73 14.94 13.33
C TRP A 187 23.64 16.20 12.48
N LYS A 188 22.75 17.14 12.83
CA LYS A 188 22.62 18.43 12.13
C LYS A 188 23.95 19.20 12.13
N ALA A 189 24.58 19.37 13.30
CA ALA A 189 25.82 20.11 13.44
C ALA A 189 26.97 19.53 12.60
N VAL A 190 27.02 18.20 12.42
CA VAL A 190 28.03 17.54 11.59
C VAL A 190 27.72 17.71 10.10
N LEU A 191 26.47 17.50 9.69
CA LEU A 191 26.05 17.64 8.29
C LEU A 191 26.16 19.09 7.80
N ASP A 192 25.82 20.07 8.63
CA ASP A 192 25.88 21.50 8.29
C ASP A 192 27.32 22.01 8.08
N LYS A 193 28.29 21.42 8.77
CA LYS A 193 29.72 21.77 8.66
C LYS A 193 30.46 20.94 7.61
N ALA A 194 29.84 19.88 7.10
CA ALA A 194 30.46 18.99 6.13
C ALA A 194 30.54 19.65 4.75
N PRO A 195 31.64 19.48 4.00
CA PRO A 195 31.69 19.93 2.61
C PRO A 195 30.59 19.23 1.77
N PRO A 196 29.88 19.94 0.87
CA PRO A 196 28.76 19.38 0.11
C PRO A 196 29.11 18.09 -0.64
N VAL A 197 30.31 18.03 -1.23
CA VAL A 197 30.81 16.84 -1.95
C VAL A 197 30.91 15.61 -1.03
N VAL A 198 31.32 15.79 0.22
CA VAL A 198 31.45 14.69 1.19
C VAL A 198 30.08 14.20 1.66
N VAL A 199 29.11 15.11 1.77
CA VAL A 199 27.71 14.76 2.08
C VAL A 199 27.06 14.01 0.90
N GLU A 200 27.36 14.44 -0.32
CA GLU A 200 26.91 13.76 -1.54
C GLU A 200 27.47 12.32 -1.63
N GLU A 201 28.76 12.13 -1.37
CA GLU A 201 29.41 10.81 -1.29
C GLU A 201 28.78 9.92 -0.22
N LEU A 202 28.40 10.47 0.94
CA LEU A 202 27.66 9.75 1.97
C LEU A 202 26.33 9.21 1.43
N TRP A 203 25.53 10.04 0.76
CA TRP A 203 24.22 9.61 0.23
C TRP A 203 24.36 8.60 -0.90
N ILE A 204 25.36 8.76 -1.78
CA ILE A 204 25.70 7.75 -2.79
C ILE A 204 26.05 6.41 -2.12
N GLY A 205 26.86 6.46 -1.06
CA GLY A 205 27.22 5.29 -0.25
C GLY A 205 26.01 4.61 0.38
N VAL A 206 25.07 5.38 0.95
CA VAL A 206 23.82 4.88 1.53
C VAL A 206 22.96 4.19 0.47
N LEU A 207 22.77 4.82 -0.70
CA LEU A 207 22.02 4.22 -1.81
C LEU A 207 22.68 2.95 -2.35
N ALA A 208 24.01 2.91 -2.43
CA ALA A 208 24.76 1.72 -2.83
C ALA A 208 24.60 0.58 -1.80
N ALA A 209 24.62 0.89 -0.50
CA ALA A 209 24.38 -0.08 0.56
C ALA A 209 22.96 -0.67 0.49
N ILE A 210 21.93 0.18 0.28
CA ILE A 210 20.54 -0.25 0.11
C ILE A 210 20.38 -1.12 -1.14
N THR A 211 20.92 -0.67 -2.28
CA THR A 211 20.87 -1.40 -3.56
C THR A 211 21.50 -2.80 -3.43
N ARG A 212 22.63 -2.91 -2.73
CA ARG A 212 23.34 -4.19 -2.53
C ARG A 212 22.50 -5.21 -1.75
N LEU A 213 21.65 -4.75 -0.83
CA LEU A 213 20.83 -5.63 0.02
C LEU A 213 19.49 -5.99 -0.64
N GLY A 214 18.85 -5.02 -1.29
CA GLY A 214 17.53 -5.18 -1.89
C GLY A 214 17.54 -5.71 -3.34
N GLY A 215 18.68 -5.67 -4.02
CA GLY A 215 18.85 -6.11 -5.41
C GLY A 215 18.27 -5.14 -6.47
N GLU A 216 17.41 -4.21 -6.07
CA GLU A 216 16.86 -3.17 -6.95
C GLU A 216 17.65 -1.86 -6.85
N LYS A 217 17.91 -1.23 -8.00
CA LYS A 217 18.67 0.03 -8.06
C LYS A 217 17.83 1.18 -7.49
N VAL A 218 18.28 1.77 -6.39
CA VAL A 218 17.75 3.02 -5.86
C VAL A 218 18.61 4.20 -6.29
N THR A 219 17.96 5.33 -6.59
CA THR A 219 18.61 6.57 -7.08
C THR A 219 18.21 7.80 -6.28
N HIS A 220 17.11 7.73 -5.52
CA HIS A 220 16.59 8.85 -4.74
C HIS A 220 16.53 8.46 -3.27
N LEU A 221 16.90 9.39 -2.39
CA LEU A 221 16.88 9.23 -0.94
C LEU A 221 16.13 10.40 -0.31
N ALA A 222 15.18 10.11 0.56
CA ALA A 222 14.49 11.12 1.35
C ALA A 222 14.16 10.60 2.76
N ILE A 223 13.94 11.52 3.70
CA ILE A 223 13.39 11.23 5.02
C ILE A 223 11.89 11.51 4.96
N ASN A 224 11.09 10.51 5.34
CA ASN A 224 9.65 10.65 5.41
C ASN A 224 9.24 11.60 6.54
N HIS A 225 8.13 12.31 6.37
CA HIS A 225 7.58 13.19 7.40
C HIS A 225 6.05 13.11 7.40
N PRO A 226 5.40 13.23 8.57
CA PRO A 226 3.95 13.41 8.64
C PRO A 226 3.48 14.57 7.77
N ILE A 227 2.32 14.37 7.15
CA ILE A 227 1.66 15.40 6.34
C ILE A 227 0.84 16.28 7.29
N PRO A 228 1.09 17.61 7.32
CA PRO A 228 0.41 18.52 8.23
C PRO A 228 -1.11 18.43 8.15
N GLY A 229 -1.78 18.70 9.27
CA GLY A 229 -3.23 18.90 9.29
C GLY A 229 -3.63 20.11 8.46
N SER A 230 -4.89 20.15 7.99
CA SER A 230 -5.42 21.30 7.27
C SER A 230 -5.46 22.58 8.12
N GLU A 231 -5.54 22.45 9.45
CA GLU A 231 -5.59 23.58 10.39
C GLU A 231 -4.20 24.17 10.72
N GLU A 232 -3.12 23.42 10.49
CA GLU A 232 -1.76 23.85 10.87
C GLU A 232 -1.08 24.67 9.76
N ASP A 233 -1.33 24.35 8.48
CA ASP A 233 -0.57 24.90 7.33
C ASP A 233 -1.43 25.23 6.07
N GLU A 234 -2.75 25.34 6.15
CA GLU A 234 -3.66 25.55 4.99
C GLU A 234 -3.45 24.51 3.85
N ASN A 235 -2.95 23.32 4.17
CA ASN A 235 -2.59 22.28 3.19
C ASN A 235 -3.81 21.46 2.75
N VAL A 236 -4.76 22.13 2.06
CA VAL A 236 -6.01 21.53 1.57
C VAL A 236 -5.75 20.33 0.65
N ILE A 237 -4.71 20.40 -0.19
CA ILE A 237 -4.32 19.34 -1.12
C ILE A 237 -3.54 18.18 -0.47
N ARG A 238 -3.28 18.27 0.85
CA ARG A 238 -2.56 17.26 1.64
C ARG A 238 -1.21 16.85 1.02
N ALA A 239 -0.52 17.82 0.41
CA ALA A 239 0.79 17.60 -0.20
C ALA A 239 1.84 17.32 0.88
N PRO A 240 2.86 16.48 0.61
CA PRO A 240 3.91 16.15 1.57
C PRO A 240 4.97 17.26 1.65
N SER A 241 4.55 18.44 2.10
CA SER A 241 5.36 19.66 2.20
C SER A 241 6.65 19.49 3.03
N HIS A 242 6.65 18.56 3.98
CA HIS A 242 7.79 18.29 4.87
C HIS A 242 8.65 17.09 4.44
N LEU A 243 8.47 16.55 3.23
CA LEU A 243 9.38 15.53 2.70
C LEU A 243 10.80 16.10 2.58
N HIS A 244 11.73 15.56 3.35
CA HIS A 244 13.11 16.02 3.33
C HIS A 244 13.93 15.21 2.32
N THR A 245 14.12 15.77 1.12
CA THR A 245 14.89 15.16 0.03
C THR A 245 16.39 15.27 0.31
N LEU A 246 17.08 14.14 0.43
CA LEU A 246 18.51 14.09 0.74
C LEU A 246 19.37 13.98 -0.52
N PHE A 247 18.95 13.17 -1.50
CA PHE A 247 19.70 12.93 -2.73
C PHE A 247 18.80 12.50 -3.89
N GLY A 248 19.18 12.88 -5.11
CA GLY A 248 18.41 12.68 -6.33
C GLY A 248 17.56 13.89 -6.70
N ASP A 249 17.15 13.98 -7.96
CA ASP A 249 16.34 15.07 -8.48
C ASP A 249 14.85 14.73 -8.35
N PHE A 250 14.17 15.35 -7.38
CA PHE A 250 12.74 15.17 -7.16
C PHE A 250 11.87 16.05 -8.08
N GLY A 251 12.49 16.84 -8.96
CA GLY A 251 11.86 17.85 -9.81
C GLY A 251 11.84 19.24 -9.17
N PRO A 252 11.56 20.28 -9.96
CA PRO A 252 11.62 21.68 -9.52
C PRO A 252 10.56 22.01 -8.46
N ALA A 253 10.80 23.01 -7.61
CA ALA A 253 9.73 23.53 -6.75
C ALA A 253 8.68 24.26 -7.62
N ILE A 254 7.42 24.18 -7.22
CA ILE A 254 6.32 24.91 -7.88
C ILE A 254 5.91 26.04 -6.96
N SER A 255 5.80 27.25 -7.50
CA SER A 255 5.47 28.44 -6.72
C SER A 255 4.03 28.38 -6.20
N ALA A 256 3.78 28.99 -5.05
CA ALA A 256 2.47 28.97 -4.40
C ALA A 256 1.35 29.54 -5.29
N GLU A 257 1.67 30.53 -6.14
CA GLU A 257 0.71 31.16 -7.06
C GLU A 257 0.20 30.16 -8.11
N ARG A 258 1.05 29.24 -8.57
CA ARG A 258 0.66 28.18 -9.52
C ARG A 258 -0.18 27.08 -8.86
N TRP A 259 -0.19 26.99 -7.53
CA TRP A 259 -1.04 26.07 -6.77
C TRP A 259 -2.43 26.61 -6.47
N ALA A 260 -2.64 27.92 -6.55
CA ALA A 260 -3.92 28.55 -6.21
C ALA A 260 -5.04 28.04 -7.13
N LEU A 261 -5.86 27.12 -6.62
CA LEU A 261 -7.08 26.65 -7.27
C LEU A 261 -8.16 27.73 -7.14
N GLY A 262 -8.14 28.71 -8.05
CA GLY A 262 -9.12 29.79 -8.07
C GLY A 262 -10.38 29.43 -8.87
N PRO A 263 -11.59 29.50 -8.28
CA PRO A 263 -12.85 29.47 -9.03
C PRO A 263 -13.01 30.81 -9.76
N GLY A 264 -12.35 30.95 -10.91
CA GLY A 264 -12.31 32.25 -11.59
C GLY A 264 -11.32 32.42 -12.73
N LEU A 265 -10.73 31.35 -13.30
CA LEU A 265 -9.98 31.45 -14.56
C LEU A 265 -10.93 31.52 -15.77
N ALA A 266 -11.94 32.39 -15.69
CA ALA A 266 -12.47 33.06 -16.86
C ALA A 266 -11.49 34.20 -17.18
N ALA A 267 -10.69 34.02 -18.23
CA ALA A 267 -9.94 35.08 -18.91
C ALA A 267 -9.29 36.16 -18.01
N GLY A 268 -8.14 35.81 -17.40
CA GLY A 268 -7.15 36.79 -16.95
C GLY A 268 -7.15 37.13 -15.47
N ALA A 269 -6.34 36.40 -14.68
CA ALA A 269 -5.61 36.93 -13.52
C ALA A 269 -4.65 35.84 -12.98
N GLY A 270 -3.35 36.04 -13.23
CA GLY A 270 -2.25 35.13 -12.92
C GLY A 270 -1.45 34.83 -14.19
N GLU A 271 -0.36 35.55 -14.43
CA GLU A 271 0.51 35.38 -15.62
C GLU A 271 1.25 34.03 -15.67
N GLY A 272 0.99 33.12 -14.72
CA GLY A 272 1.60 31.80 -14.65
C GLY A 272 0.83 30.75 -15.46
N GLU A 273 1.56 29.95 -16.24
CA GLU A 273 1.03 28.73 -16.87
C GLU A 273 0.50 27.76 -15.79
N PRO A 274 -0.73 27.19 -15.93
CA PRO A 274 -1.26 26.22 -14.97
C PRO A 274 -0.35 24.98 -14.86
N ILE A 275 -0.44 24.24 -13.76
CA ILE A 275 0.30 22.98 -13.60
C ILE A 275 -0.13 22.00 -14.70
N GLY A 276 0.81 21.51 -15.49
CA GLY A 276 0.54 20.74 -16.70
C GLY A 276 1.63 19.76 -17.08
N GLU A 277 1.63 19.35 -18.36
CA GLU A 277 2.47 18.25 -18.85
C GLU A 277 3.96 18.48 -18.58
N LYS A 278 4.45 19.70 -18.80
CA LYS A 278 5.84 20.07 -18.53
C LYS A 278 6.23 19.85 -17.05
N ASP A 279 5.33 20.14 -16.12
CA ASP A 279 5.59 19.89 -14.69
C ASP A 279 5.59 18.38 -14.40
N PHE A 280 4.71 17.62 -15.05
CA PHE A 280 4.64 16.16 -14.91
C PHE A 280 5.84 15.43 -15.51
N GLU A 281 6.41 15.94 -16.61
CA GLU A 281 7.61 15.41 -17.24
C GLU A 281 8.86 15.66 -16.38
N ASN A 282 8.96 16.83 -15.76
CA ASN A 282 10.08 17.20 -14.90
C ASN A 282 9.94 16.66 -13.46
N ALA A 283 8.84 15.97 -13.15
CA ALA A 283 8.61 15.39 -11.85
C ALA A 283 9.26 14.02 -11.68
N PHE A 284 9.76 13.75 -10.47
CA PHE A 284 10.17 12.41 -10.11
C PHE A 284 8.97 11.53 -9.77
N TRP A 285 8.78 10.46 -10.56
CA TRP A 285 7.70 9.50 -10.37
C TRP A 285 8.20 8.19 -9.79
N VAL A 286 7.49 7.73 -8.76
CA VAL A 286 7.68 6.42 -8.15
C VAL A 286 6.54 5.51 -8.55
N ARG A 287 6.82 4.20 -8.57
CA ARG A 287 5.84 3.17 -8.88
C ARG A 287 5.89 2.04 -7.88
N THR A 288 4.74 1.42 -7.65
CA THR A 288 4.63 0.20 -6.85
C THR A 288 3.46 -0.65 -7.33
N ARG A 289 3.41 -1.89 -6.87
CA ARG A 289 2.26 -2.77 -7.10
C ARG A 289 1.73 -3.26 -5.76
N GLN A 290 0.48 -2.92 -5.45
CA GLN A 290 -0.21 -3.37 -4.24
C GLN A 290 -1.43 -4.19 -4.66
N ASN A 291 -1.58 -5.40 -4.12
CA ASN A 291 -2.68 -6.31 -4.48
C ASN A 291 -2.80 -6.56 -6.00
N GLY A 292 -1.67 -6.60 -6.73
CA GLY A 292 -1.66 -6.77 -8.18
C GLY A 292 -1.89 -5.48 -8.98
N ILE A 293 -2.31 -4.39 -8.33
CA ILE A 293 -2.65 -3.11 -8.95
C ILE A 293 -1.42 -2.22 -9.00
N PHE A 294 -1.06 -1.77 -10.20
CA PHE A 294 -0.01 -0.78 -10.43
C PHE A 294 -0.45 0.61 -9.94
N GLN A 295 0.41 1.28 -9.17
CA GLN A 295 0.18 2.63 -8.67
C GLN A 295 1.42 3.48 -8.95
N SER A 296 1.21 4.74 -9.31
CA SER A 296 2.29 5.71 -9.53
C SER A 296 1.98 7.02 -8.81
N TRP A 297 3.01 7.65 -8.26
CA TRP A 297 2.87 8.91 -7.54
C TRP A 297 4.17 9.70 -7.61
N ALA A 298 4.07 11.01 -7.45
CA ALA A 298 5.20 11.91 -7.41
C ALA A 298 5.46 12.31 -5.94
N PRO A 299 6.52 11.79 -5.27
CA PRO A 299 6.67 11.87 -3.82
C PRO A 299 6.71 13.30 -3.26
N ARG A 300 7.15 14.27 -4.05
CA ARG A 300 7.22 15.68 -3.65
C ARG A 300 5.83 16.35 -3.54
N TRP A 301 4.84 15.87 -4.28
CA TRP A 301 3.55 16.57 -4.45
C TRP A 301 2.33 15.74 -4.07
N THR A 302 2.49 14.43 -3.91
CA THR A 302 1.37 13.52 -3.68
C THR A 302 1.63 12.67 -2.44
N MET A 303 0.60 12.53 -1.63
CA MET A 303 0.60 11.57 -0.53
C MET A 303 0.62 10.15 -1.08
N PHE A 304 1.43 9.27 -0.47
CA PHE A 304 1.35 7.82 -0.63
C PHE A 304 1.24 7.13 0.75
N SER A 305 0.06 6.61 1.10
CA SER A 305 -0.13 5.80 2.32
C SER A 305 -0.07 4.30 2.02
N ARG A 306 0.93 3.64 2.62
CA ARG A 306 0.96 2.16 2.72
C ARG A 306 0.00 1.63 3.79
N GLY A 307 -0.40 2.44 4.77
CA GLY A 307 -1.24 2.02 5.90
C GLY A 307 -2.61 1.48 5.50
N ASN A 308 -3.12 1.87 4.33
CA ASN A 308 -4.47 1.51 3.89
C ASN A 308 -4.51 0.18 3.11
N VAL A 309 -3.44 -0.63 3.12
CA VAL A 309 -3.39 -1.88 2.33
C VAL A 309 -4.48 -2.88 2.73
N THR A 310 -4.80 -2.99 4.03
CA THR A 310 -5.88 -3.85 4.52
C THR A 310 -7.24 -3.38 4.05
N GLU A 311 -7.47 -2.08 4.05
CA GLU A 311 -8.72 -1.47 3.60
C GLU A 311 -8.89 -1.58 2.08
N LYS A 312 -7.81 -1.39 1.30
CA LYS A 312 -7.80 -1.69 -0.14
C LYS A 312 -8.16 -3.16 -0.40
N ALA A 313 -7.57 -4.08 0.36
CA ALA A 313 -7.89 -5.50 0.26
C ALA A 313 -9.36 -5.80 0.62
N ARG A 314 -9.95 -5.07 1.59
CA ARG A 314 -11.36 -5.18 1.95
C ARG A 314 -12.29 -4.74 0.81
N VAL A 315 -11.98 -3.62 0.14
CA VAL A 315 -12.72 -3.17 -1.06
C VAL A 315 -12.63 -4.20 -2.19
N LEU A 316 -11.45 -4.82 -2.37
CA LEU A 316 -11.25 -5.96 -3.27
C LEU A 316 -12.02 -7.23 -2.85
N ARG A 317 -12.84 -7.19 -1.78
CA ARG A 317 -13.76 -8.28 -1.38
C ARG A 317 -15.25 -7.92 -1.48
N PHE A 318 -15.62 -6.69 -1.87
CA PHE A 318 -17.00 -6.24 -2.08
C PHE A 318 -17.83 -6.94 -3.18
N GLY A 319 -17.32 -7.98 -3.83
CA GLY A 319 -18.01 -8.64 -4.96
C GLY A 319 -17.76 -7.90 -6.28
N ASP A 320 -17.64 -8.66 -7.37
CA ASP A 320 -17.47 -8.06 -8.70
C ASP A 320 -18.73 -7.31 -9.09
N ALA A 321 -18.64 -6.32 -9.98
CA ALA A 321 -19.84 -5.62 -10.45
C ALA A 321 -20.96 -6.60 -10.86
N SER A 322 -20.60 -7.67 -11.59
CA SER A 322 -21.56 -8.72 -11.99
C SER A 322 -22.26 -9.49 -10.85
N TRP A 323 -21.68 -9.53 -9.64
CA TRP A 323 -22.28 -10.17 -8.47
C TRP A 323 -23.48 -9.40 -7.95
N TRP A 324 -23.40 -8.07 -7.89
CA TRP A 324 -24.49 -7.24 -7.38
C TRP A 324 -25.72 -7.28 -8.29
N SER A 325 -25.53 -7.28 -9.62
CA SER A 325 -26.65 -7.42 -10.56
C SER A 325 -27.41 -8.73 -10.34
N LYS A 326 -26.69 -9.83 -10.03
CA LYS A 326 -27.30 -11.13 -9.72
C LYS A 326 -27.97 -11.15 -8.34
N ALA A 327 -27.36 -10.54 -7.33
CA ALA A 327 -27.91 -10.48 -5.97
C ALA A 327 -29.19 -9.63 -5.90
N ILE A 328 -29.22 -8.48 -6.58
CA ILE A 328 -30.42 -7.63 -6.70
C ILE A 328 -31.51 -8.38 -7.47
N SER A 329 -31.17 -9.06 -8.56
CA SER A 329 -32.13 -9.88 -9.32
C SER A 329 -32.66 -11.08 -8.53
N ALA A 330 -31.91 -11.63 -7.57
CA ALA A 330 -32.29 -12.76 -6.75
C ALA A 330 -33.03 -12.38 -5.45
N GLY A 331 -33.04 -11.10 -5.08
CA GLY A 331 -33.45 -10.61 -3.76
C GLY A 331 -34.47 -9.47 -3.76
N GLY A 332 -35.59 -9.64 -4.48
CA GLY A 332 -36.84 -8.94 -4.17
C GLY A 332 -37.15 -7.65 -4.96
N GLY A 333 -38.12 -7.77 -5.88
CA GLY A 333 -38.87 -6.65 -6.45
C GLY A 333 -39.25 -6.90 -7.90
N ASN A 334 -40.52 -7.18 -8.18
CA ASN A 334 -41.07 -7.19 -9.54
C ASN A 334 -40.93 -5.80 -10.17
N ALA A 335 -39.77 -5.48 -10.74
CA ALA A 335 -39.66 -4.48 -11.79
C ALA A 335 -39.98 -5.19 -13.11
N SER A 336 -41.25 -5.16 -13.48
CA SER A 336 -41.68 -5.51 -14.83
C SER A 336 -41.21 -4.41 -15.78
N GLY A 337 -39.97 -4.53 -16.25
CA GLY A 337 -39.43 -3.79 -17.39
C GLY A 337 -39.22 -4.77 -18.54
N GLY A 338 -39.90 -4.55 -19.65
CA GLY A 338 -39.93 -5.46 -20.79
C GLY A 338 -38.54 -5.83 -21.31
N SER A 339 -38.39 -7.11 -21.66
CA SER A 339 -37.32 -7.60 -22.51
C SER A 339 -37.45 -6.94 -23.88
N ASP A 340 -36.82 -5.78 -24.05
CA ASP A 340 -36.42 -5.29 -25.36
C ASP A 340 -34.96 -5.71 -25.55
N GLY A 341 -34.69 -6.47 -26.61
CA GLY A 341 -33.46 -7.21 -26.86
C GLY A 341 -32.21 -6.35 -27.13
N ARG A 342 -31.85 -5.44 -26.23
CA ARG A 342 -30.52 -4.82 -26.13
C ARG A 342 -29.75 -5.53 -25.03
N SER A 343 -28.87 -6.44 -25.40
CA SER A 343 -27.96 -7.15 -24.50
C SER A 343 -26.84 -6.22 -23.99
N GLY A 344 -27.19 -5.13 -23.31
CA GLY A 344 -26.23 -4.32 -22.58
C GLY A 344 -26.11 -4.84 -21.15
N GLU A 345 -24.92 -5.23 -20.71
CA GLU A 345 -24.70 -5.48 -19.28
C GLU A 345 -24.77 -4.14 -18.53
N ASP A 346 -25.67 -4.02 -17.56
CA ASP A 346 -25.75 -2.83 -16.70
C ASP A 346 -24.38 -2.50 -16.09
N VAL A 347 -23.90 -1.28 -16.33
CA VAL A 347 -22.64 -0.79 -15.77
C VAL A 347 -22.88 -0.28 -14.37
N GLN A 348 -22.14 -0.81 -13.40
CA GLN A 348 -22.15 -0.28 -12.03
C GLN A 348 -21.10 0.80 -11.87
N ILE A 349 -21.51 1.90 -11.26
CA ILE A 349 -20.69 3.08 -11.06
C ILE A 349 -20.34 3.19 -9.57
N ALA A 350 -19.05 3.31 -9.27
CA ALA A 350 -18.57 3.78 -7.98
C ALA A 350 -18.26 5.28 -8.06
N VAL A 351 -18.48 6.00 -6.96
CA VAL A 351 -18.17 7.43 -6.84
C VAL A 351 -17.07 7.61 -5.80
N ASP A 352 -15.93 8.18 -6.21
CA ASP A 352 -14.76 8.41 -5.36
C ASP A 352 -14.51 9.92 -5.21
N LEU A 353 -14.88 10.49 -4.07
CA LEU A 353 -14.85 11.95 -3.85
C LEU A 353 -13.47 12.49 -3.44
N TYR A 354 -12.50 11.61 -3.19
CA TYR A 354 -11.14 11.94 -2.77
C TYR A 354 -10.18 10.93 -3.42
N ALA A 355 -10.15 10.93 -4.75
CA ALA A 355 -9.55 9.85 -5.50
C ALA A 355 -8.04 9.72 -5.27
N GLY A 356 -7.35 10.84 -4.98
CA GLY A 356 -5.91 10.89 -4.86
C GLY A 356 -5.24 10.33 -6.11
N ILE A 357 -4.22 9.52 -5.91
CA ILE A 357 -3.54 8.76 -6.99
C ILE A 357 -4.31 7.48 -7.41
N GLY A 358 -5.58 7.34 -6.99
CA GLY A 358 -6.40 6.16 -7.22
C GLY A 358 -6.29 5.08 -6.15
N TYR A 359 -6.27 5.47 -4.88
CA TYR A 359 -6.13 4.54 -3.75
C TYR A 359 -7.20 3.44 -3.77
N PHE A 360 -8.46 3.86 -3.88
CA PHE A 360 -9.62 2.99 -3.94
C PHE A 360 -10.19 2.93 -5.35
N THR A 361 -10.16 4.02 -6.10
CA THR A 361 -10.53 4.09 -7.53
C THR A 361 -10.00 2.90 -8.33
N LEU A 362 -8.68 2.63 -8.29
CA LEU A 362 -8.09 1.52 -9.05
C LEU A 362 -8.54 0.15 -8.55
N SER A 363 -8.90 0.04 -7.26
CA SER A 363 -9.47 -1.19 -6.70
C SER A 363 -10.88 -1.43 -7.25
N TYR A 364 -11.73 -0.40 -7.31
CA TYR A 364 -13.06 -0.50 -7.92
C TYR A 364 -12.99 -0.86 -9.41
N LEU A 365 -12.11 -0.21 -10.17
CA LEU A 365 -11.89 -0.55 -11.59
C LEU A 365 -11.49 -2.02 -11.77
N SER A 366 -10.60 -2.53 -10.93
CA SER A 366 -10.18 -3.94 -10.98
C SER A 366 -11.31 -4.94 -10.70
N ARG A 367 -12.42 -4.48 -10.13
CA ARG A 367 -13.64 -5.26 -9.89
C ARG A 367 -14.71 -5.11 -10.97
N GLY A 368 -14.42 -4.34 -12.02
CA GLY A 368 -15.31 -4.11 -13.15
C GLY A 368 -16.36 -3.00 -12.94
N TYR A 369 -16.17 -2.12 -11.96
CA TYR A 369 -16.96 -0.89 -11.86
C TYR A 369 -16.41 0.15 -12.83
N ALA A 370 -17.28 0.99 -13.40
CA ALA A 370 -16.88 2.32 -13.84
C ALA A 370 -16.72 3.22 -12.61
N VAL A 371 -15.85 4.23 -12.68
CA VAL A 371 -15.65 5.15 -11.54
C VAL A 371 -15.77 6.59 -11.97
N LEU A 372 -16.57 7.37 -11.23
CA LEU A 372 -16.55 8.82 -11.28
C LEU A 372 -15.74 9.33 -10.09
N ALA A 373 -14.65 10.02 -10.36
CA ALA A 373 -13.63 10.38 -9.38
C ALA A 373 -13.46 11.91 -9.31
N TRP A 374 -13.32 12.46 -8.11
CA TRP A 374 -12.97 13.86 -7.87
C TRP A 374 -11.61 13.95 -7.21
N GLU A 375 -10.78 14.86 -7.71
CA GLU A 375 -9.48 15.16 -7.14
C GLU A 375 -9.05 16.59 -7.54
N ILE A 376 -8.44 17.31 -6.59
CA ILE A 376 -8.03 18.70 -6.76
C ILE A 376 -6.53 18.85 -7.04
N ASN A 377 -5.70 17.90 -6.61
CA ASN A 377 -4.26 17.96 -6.77
C ASN A 377 -3.86 17.46 -8.18
N PRO A 378 -3.27 18.31 -9.04
CA PRO A 378 -2.91 17.93 -10.41
C PRO A 378 -1.94 16.74 -10.49
N PHE A 379 -1.01 16.61 -9.54
CA PHE A 379 -0.10 15.46 -9.50
C PHE A 379 -0.79 14.19 -9.03
N SER A 380 -1.81 14.30 -8.17
CA SER A 380 -2.64 13.14 -7.78
C SER A 380 -3.43 12.64 -8.98
N ILE A 381 -4.07 13.55 -9.72
CA ILE A 381 -4.80 13.23 -10.96
C ILE A 381 -3.89 12.54 -11.97
N GLU A 382 -2.69 13.09 -12.19
CA GLU A 382 -1.73 12.49 -13.12
C GLU A 382 -1.23 11.12 -12.62
N GLY A 383 -1.02 10.96 -11.31
CA GLY A 383 -0.71 9.67 -10.70
C GLY A 383 -1.82 8.63 -10.91
N LEU A 384 -3.08 9.04 -10.75
CA LEU A 384 -4.25 8.22 -11.06
C LEU A 384 -4.32 7.86 -12.53
N ARG A 385 -4.12 8.81 -13.45
CA ARG A 385 -4.09 8.55 -14.90
C ARG A 385 -3.00 7.55 -15.27
N ARG A 386 -1.78 7.72 -14.78
CA ARG A 386 -0.67 6.77 -14.95
C ARG A 386 -0.99 5.40 -14.37
N GLY A 387 -1.64 5.38 -13.20
CA GLY A 387 -2.15 4.16 -12.57
C GLY A 387 -3.17 3.44 -13.44
N ALA A 388 -4.20 4.15 -13.93
CA ALA A 388 -5.26 3.59 -14.76
C ALA A 388 -4.68 2.99 -16.05
N VAL A 389 -3.91 3.78 -16.80
CA VAL A 389 -3.23 3.32 -18.03
C VAL A 389 -2.32 2.13 -17.76
N GLY A 390 -1.53 2.17 -16.69
CA GLY A 390 -0.61 1.08 -16.33
C GLY A 390 -1.30 -0.22 -15.91
N ASN A 391 -2.58 -0.17 -15.57
CA ASN A 391 -3.41 -1.36 -15.34
C ASN A 391 -4.32 -1.71 -16.52
N GLY A 392 -4.30 -0.93 -17.61
CA GLY A 392 -5.12 -1.17 -18.79
C GLY A 392 -6.57 -0.68 -18.66
N PHE A 393 -6.85 0.25 -17.76
CA PHE A 393 -8.16 0.89 -17.64
C PHE A 393 -8.27 2.12 -18.54
N GLU A 394 -9.46 2.34 -19.10
CA GLU A 394 -9.82 3.59 -19.78
C GLU A 394 -9.85 4.74 -18.77
N VAL A 395 -9.35 5.92 -19.16
CA VAL A 395 -9.30 7.09 -18.29
C VAL A 395 -9.55 8.38 -19.05
N LEU A 396 -10.50 9.17 -18.55
CA LEU A 396 -10.80 10.51 -19.02
C LEU A 396 -10.54 11.50 -17.89
N VAL A 397 -9.74 12.55 -18.15
CA VAL A 397 -9.54 13.66 -17.20
C VAL A 397 -10.30 14.87 -17.71
N VAL A 398 -11.30 15.32 -16.96
CA VAL A 398 -12.16 16.45 -17.32
C VAL A 398 -11.66 17.70 -16.61
N LYS A 399 -11.29 18.71 -17.39
CA LYS A 399 -10.86 20.04 -16.92
C LYS A 399 -11.84 21.09 -17.41
N GLY A 400 -12.69 21.60 -16.52
CA GLY A 400 -13.70 22.61 -16.86
C GLY A 400 -14.94 22.00 -17.52
N ALA A 401 -15.32 22.49 -18.71
CA ALA A 401 -16.54 22.07 -19.39
C ALA A 401 -16.53 20.55 -19.68
N VAL A 402 -17.67 19.91 -19.44
CA VAL A 402 -17.82 18.45 -19.54
C VAL A 402 -18.31 18.07 -20.94
N ASP A 403 -17.56 17.17 -21.59
CA ASP A 403 -18.03 16.44 -22.76
C ASP A 403 -18.72 15.15 -22.30
N TRP A 404 -20.06 15.17 -22.26
CA TRP A 404 -20.85 14.04 -21.77
C TRP A 404 -20.82 12.82 -22.69
N GLU A 405 -20.49 12.99 -23.98
CA GLU A 405 -20.33 11.86 -24.90
C GLU A 405 -19.07 11.07 -24.54
N ALA A 406 -17.94 11.76 -24.35
CA ALA A 406 -16.69 11.15 -23.91
C ALA A 406 -16.81 10.50 -22.51
N VAL A 407 -17.57 11.13 -21.60
CA VAL A 407 -17.88 10.56 -20.27
C VAL A 407 -18.65 9.24 -20.42
N ARG A 408 -19.70 9.21 -21.26
CA ARG A 408 -20.48 7.99 -21.51
C ARG A 408 -19.60 6.87 -22.07
N GLU A 409 -18.82 7.16 -23.10
CA GLU A 409 -17.93 6.17 -23.72
C GLU A 409 -16.95 5.57 -22.69
N THR A 410 -16.39 6.42 -21.82
CA THR A 410 -15.48 5.97 -20.75
C THR A 410 -16.19 5.07 -19.74
N VAL A 411 -17.41 5.44 -19.33
CA VAL A 411 -18.22 4.66 -18.37
C VAL A 411 -18.64 3.32 -18.96
N GLU A 412 -19.10 3.28 -20.22
CA GLU A 412 -19.48 2.05 -20.92
C GLU A 412 -18.31 1.04 -21.02
N LYS A 413 -17.08 1.56 -21.17
CA LYS A 413 -15.85 0.76 -21.14
C LYS A 413 -15.37 0.38 -19.73
N ARG A 414 -16.15 0.69 -18.68
CA ARG A 414 -15.80 0.48 -17.27
C ARG A 414 -14.49 1.19 -16.87
N GLY A 415 -14.28 2.37 -17.45
CA GLY A 415 -13.16 3.25 -17.16
C GLY A 415 -13.40 4.16 -15.97
N VAL A 416 -12.45 5.08 -15.76
CA VAL A 416 -12.55 6.16 -14.77
C VAL A 416 -12.65 7.51 -15.44
N VAL A 417 -13.61 8.32 -14.99
CA VAL A 417 -13.69 9.75 -15.31
C VAL A 417 -13.22 10.52 -14.08
N VAL A 418 -12.15 11.30 -14.23
CA VAL A 418 -11.57 12.13 -13.17
C VAL A 418 -11.95 13.59 -13.42
N PHE A 419 -12.78 14.14 -12.56
CA PHE A 419 -13.11 15.56 -12.53
C PHE A 419 -12.02 16.30 -11.75
N ALA A 420 -11.27 17.15 -12.46
CA ALA A 420 -10.16 17.93 -11.91
C ALA A 420 -10.66 19.20 -11.18
N GLU A 421 -11.42 19.00 -10.10
CA GLU A 421 -12.11 20.06 -9.37
C GLU A 421 -12.48 19.62 -7.95
N ASP A 422 -12.95 20.58 -7.15
CA ASP A 422 -13.47 20.34 -5.80
C ASP A 422 -14.76 19.52 -5.82
N ASN A 423 -14.96 18.69 -4.79
CA ASN A 423 -16.09 17.76 -4.70
C ASN A 423 -17.37 18.38 -4.11
N GLN A 424 -17.39 19.64 -3.67
CA GLN A 424 -18.57 20.30 -3.09
C GLN A 424 -19.79 20.31 -4.03
N PHE A 425 -19.56 20.27 -5.34
CA PHE A 425 -20.60 20.21 -6.38
C PHE A 425 -20.69 18.84 -7.07
N ALA A 426 -20.04 17.80 -6.53
CA ALA A 426 -20.03 16.46 -7.12
C ALA A 426 -21.44 15.89 -7.31
N TRP A 427 -22.36 16.16 -6.38
CA TRP A 427 -23.75 15.72 -6.52
C TRP A 427 -24.46 16.37 -7.71
N THR A 428 -24.31 17.69 -7.88
CA THR A 428 -24.89 18.40 -9.03
C THR A 428 -24.33 17.84 -10.34
N ARG A 429 -23.02 17.63 -10.41
CA ARG A 429 -22.37 17.01 -11.58
C ARG A 429 -22.87 15.60 -11.85
N PHE A 430 -23.02 14.79 -10.80
CA PHE A 430 -23.57 13.44 -10.92
C PHE A 430 -24.99 13.47 -11.49
N GLN A 431 -25.83 14.41 -11.05
CA GLN A 431 -27.20 14.58 -11.57
C GLN A 431 -27.24 15.09 -13.02
N GLU A 432 -26.31 15.96 -13.41
CA GLU A 432 -26.13 16.36 -14.81
C GLU A 432 -25.80 15.15 -15.67
N GLY A 433 -24.84 14.32 -15.22
CA GLY A 433 -24.44 13.11 -15.91
C GLY A 433 -25.55 12.09 -16.03
N LEU A 434 -26.37 11.88 -14.98
CA LEU A 434 -27.47 10.92 -15.02
C LEU A 434 -28.57 11.26 -16.04
N LYS A 435 -28.70 12.53 -16.43
CA LYS A 435 -29.65 12.93 -17.48
C LYS A 435 -29.12 12.63 -18.88
N GLU A 436 -27.80 12.60 -19.02
CA GLU A 436 -27.12 12.38 -20.27
C GLU A 436 -26.84 10.88 -20.45
N LEU A 437 -26.22 10.20 -19.47
CA LEU A 437 -25.93 8.75 -19.41
C LEU A 437 -27.21 7.90 -19.54
#